data_AF-A0A1U7GCX2-F1
#
_entry.id   AF-A0A1U7GCX2-F1
#
_cell.length_a   1.000
_cell.length_b   1.000
_cell.length_c   1.000
_cell.angle_alpha   90.00
_cell.angle_beta   90.00
_cell.angle_gamma   90.00
#
_symmetry.space_group_name_H-M   'P 1'
#
loop_
_entity.id
_entity.type
_entity.pdbx_description
1 polymer ?
#
loop_
_entity_poly.entity_id
_entity_poly.type
_entity_poly.pdbx_seq_one_letter_code
_entity_poly.pdbx_strand_id
1 'polypeptide(L)'
;MNRLRFRWLLILAATWSGTARADDGPRSRPIAEVLREPLPPEDLTYAERDGRIVVAGPTFEYSVDPTTGMIAALRARRDGRDVVRLVAPARLVVGPYDSALPGGVGETTATSRGAERIVLATSGALRSAEPGDDLPYRLTTTFYNDGVVVCEVALLPKKDAAVAEIRHEVRAAGAFRHHLHKTRDSNGFDSPWAALPPAGGAATFSTLTSCLQVFSPKAGLAIFTDRGATRASEGLDTAAVKVAGRDGDDATVSLAQYVVHERPSDDGFRLKAGEPFSFRLGLSVVPNRIPHRRSPDLRMFAWIGDDKNPYPTDAEILDVARLGYALFQMHRLGTPGEPRPPAEELDRVIKTVHDAGMLFIWTVNADLMYASAPGVRALQERGEWPLWQ
;
A
#
# COMPACT_ATOMS: atom_id res chain seq x y z
N MET A 1 -27.61 -52.56 60.47
CA MET A 1 -28.19 -51.65 61.47
C MET A 1 -27.12 -50.66 61.92
N ASN A 2 -27.40 -49.35 61.77
CA ASN A 2 -27.08 -48.21 62.67
C ASN A 2 -25.82 -48.31 63.57
N ARG A 3 -24.96 -47.30 63.78
CA ARG A 3 -24.86 -45.86 63.41
C ARG A 3 -23.69 -45.28 64.26
N LEU A 4 -23.27 -44.05 63.94
CA LEU A 4 -22.38 -43.10 64.68
C LEU A 4 -20.87 -43.36 64.60
N ARG A 5 -20.06 -42.61 63.83
CA ARG A 5 -19.69 -41.17 63.89
C ARG A 5 -19.02 -40.74 65.21
N PHE A 6 -17.68 -40.57 65.18
CA PHE A 6 -16.92 -39.50 65.86
C PHE A 6 -15.48 -39.52 65.32
N ARG A 7 -15.14 -38.65 64.36
CA ARG A 7 -14.27 -37.46 64.54
C ARG A 7 -13.03 -37.73 65.39
N TRP A 8 -11.86 -37.80 64.76
CA TRP A 8 -10.75 -36.85 64.96
C TRP A 8 -9.82 -36.93 63.74
N LEU A 9 -9.70 -35.80 63.04
CA LEU A 9 -8.77 -35.58 61.92
C LEU A 9 -7.34 -35.60 62.45
N LEU A 10 -6.52 -36.53 61.94
CA LEU A 10 -5.08 -36.30 61.84
C LEU A 10 -4.85 -35.40 60.63
N ILE A 11 -4.53 -34.14 60.91
CA ILE A 11 -4.05 -33.16 59.95
C ILE A 11 -2.69 -33.67 59.46
N LEU A 12 -2.68 -34.40 58.34
CA LEU A 12 -1.49 -34.56 57.53
C LEU A 12 -1.30 -33.24 56.78
N ALA A 13 -0.38 -32.43 57.28
CA ALA A 13 0.25 -31.35 56.53
C ALA A 13 1.08 -31.96 55.39
N ALA A 14 0.40 -32.44 54.35
CA ALA A 14 1.00 -32.59 53.04
C ALA A 14 0.95 -31.20 52.41
N THR A 15 2.06 -30.48 52.52
CA THR A 15 2.34 -29.28 51.74
C THR A 15 2.30 -29.66 50.27
N TRP A 16 1.11 -29.57 49.66
CA TRP A 16 0.98 -29.24 48.26
C TRP A 16 1.43 -27.78 48.12
N SER A 17 2.74 -27.57 48.11
CA SER A 17 3.34 -26.53 47.28
C SER A 17 3.15 -26.97 45.84
N GLY A 18 1.89 -26.99 45.39
CA GLY A 18 1.60 -26.71 44.01
C GLY A 18 2.13 -25.31 43.80
N THR A 19 3.36 -25.20 43.32
CA THR A 19 3.77 -24.03 42.56
C THR A 19 2.76 -23.94 41.44
N ALA A 20 1.66 -23.23 41.66
CA ALA A 20 1.01 -22.51 40.60
C ALA A 20 2.16 -21.74 39.97
N ARG A 21 2.69 -22.27 38.86
CA ARG A 21 3.49 -21.46 37.95
C ARG A 21 2.66 -20.20 37.80
N ALA A 22 3.23 -19.07 38.19
CA ALA A 22 2.66 -17.78 37.87
C ALA A 22 2.19 -17.89 36.42
N ASP A 23 0.88 -17.77 36.22
CA ASP A 23 0.36 -17.65 34.87
C ASP A 23 0.94 -16.32 34.41
N ASP A 24 1.99 -16.41 33.59
CA ASP A 24 2.89 -15.30 33.25
C ASP A 24 2.19 -14.34 32.26
N GLY A 25 0.96 -13.93 32.58
CA GLY A 25 0.10 -13.11 31.72
C GLY A 25 -0.10 -13.70 30.31
N PRO A 26 -0.81 -12.96 29.43
CA PRO A 26 -0.74 -13.21 28.01
C PRO A 26 0.70 -12.96 27.54
N ARG A 27 1.43 -14.02 27.16
CA ARG A 27 2.73 -13.90 26.49
C ARG A 27 2.52 -13.79 24.98
N SER A 28 3.07 -12.76 24.37
CA SER A 28 3.19 -12.68 22.91
C SER A 28 3.95 -13.90 22.41
N ARG A 29 3.37 -14.64 21.45
CA ARG A 29 3.98 -15.79 20.81
C ARG A 29 4.23 -15.46 19.34
N PRO A 30 5.37 -15.86 18.76
CA PRO A 30 5.59 -15.77 17.32
C PRO A 30 4.45 -16.44 16.56
N ILE A 31 4.03 -15.86 15.44
CA ILE A 31 2.89 -16.38 14.67
C ILE A 31 3.09 -17.84 14.24
N ALA A 32 4.34 -18.26 14.04
CA ALA A 32 4.75 -19.63 13.74
C ALA A 32 4.45 -20.64 14.86
N GLU A 33 4.31 -20.20 16.12
CA GLU A 33 3.94 -21.07 17.24
C GLU A 33 2.43 -21.21 17.43
N VAL A 34 1.65 -20.28 16.84
CA VAL A 34 0.19 -20.24 16.94
C VAL A 34 -0.46 -20.82 15.68
N LEU A 35 0.18 -20.65 14.53
CA LEU A 35 -0.21 -21.26 13.27
C LEU A 35 0.24 -22.72 13.24
N ARG A 36 -0.70 -23.62 12.97
CA ARG A 36 -0.41 -25.06 12.80
C ARG A 36 0.33 -25.35 11.49
N GLU A 37 0.22 -24.47 10.51
CA GLU A 37 0.83 -24.54 9.19
C GLU A 37 1.30 -23.13 8.78
N PRO A 38 2.46 -22.99 8.12
CA PRO A 38 2.92 -21.70 7.65
C PRO A 38 1.93 -21.10 6.65
N LEU A 39 1.82 -19.77 6.62
CA LEU A 39 1.06 -19.09 5.58
C LEU A 39 1.68 -19.41 4.20
N PRO A 40 0.87 -19.52 3.14
CA PRO A 40 1.39 -19.67 1.78
C PRO A 40 2.35 -18.52 1.46
N PRO A 41 3.45 -18.79 0.73
CA PRO A 41 4.37 -17.74 0.33
C PRO A 41 3.67 -16.71 -0.57
N GLU A 42 4.00 -15.43 -0.39
CA GLU A 42 3.49 -14.33 -1.22
C GLU A 42 4.34 -14.08 -2.47
N ASP A 43 5.19 -15.05 -2.84
CA ASP A 43 6.22 -14.90 -3.87
C ASP A 43 5.70 -14.35 -5.21
N LEU A 44 6.49 -13.45 -5.76
CA LEU A 44 6.34 -12.90 -7.09
C LEU A 44 6.92 -13.84 -8.14
N THR A 45 6.26 -13.86 -9.28
CA THR A 45 6.72 -14.51 -10.50
C THR A 45 6.89 -13.48 -11.61
N TYR A 46 7.88 -13.72 -12.47
CA TYR A 46 8.16 -12.93 -13.66
C TYR A 46 8.01 -13.82 -14.89
N ALA A 47 7.28 -13.36 -15.90
CA ALA A 47 7.21 -14.02 -17.20
C ALA A 47 7.07 -13.01 -18.33
N GLU A 48 7.51 -13.38 -19.53
CA GLU A 48 7.16 -12.67 -20.76
C GLU A 48 6.14 -13.50 -21.51
N ARG A 49 4.93 -12.96 -21.74
CA ARG A 49 3.80 -13.66 -22.36
C ARG A 49 3.04 -12.71 -23.27
N ASP A 50 2.68 -13.17 -24.46
CA ASP A 50 1.87 -12.41 -25.43
C ASP A 50 2.39 -10.99 -25.71
N GLY A 51 3.71 -10.83 -25.77
CA GLY A 51 4.35 -9.52 -25.97
C GLY A 51 4.23 -8.57 -24.78
N ARG A 52 3.94 -9.09 -23.58
CA ARG A 52 3.87 -8.33 -22.32
C ARG A 52 4.82 -8.90 -21.29
N ILE A 53 5.31 -8.03 -20.41
CA ILE A 53 5.98 -8.46 -19.17
C ILE A 53 4.89 -8.69 -18.13
N VAL A 54 4.83 -9.88 -17.56
CA VAL A 54 3.84 -10.28 -16.56
C VAL A 54 4.53 -10.45 -15.21
N VAL A 55 4.06 -9.73 -14.21
CA VAL A 55 4.48 -9.85 -12.81
C VAL A 55 3.29 -10.26 -11.97
N ALA A 56 3.34 -11.45 -11.36
CA ALA A 56 2.20 -11.99 -10.62
C ALA A 56 2.58 -12.47 -9.23
N GLY A 57 1.74 -12.12 -8.25
CA GLY A 57 1.73 -12.75 -6.93
C GLY A 57 0.55 -13.71 -6.80
N PRO A 58 0.27 -14.25 -5.60
CA PRO A 58 -0.78 -15.26 -5.42
C PRO A 58 -2.19 -14.77 -5.76
N THR A 59 -2.45 -13.48 -5.56
CA THR A 59 -3.79 -12.88 -5.66
C THR A 59 -3.85 -11.74 -6.68
N PHE A 60 -2.77 -11.44 -7.39
CA PHE A 60 -2.76 -10.37 -8.38
C PHE A 60 -1.80 -10.66 -9.53
N GLU A 61 -2.06 -10.01 -10.66
CA GLU A 61 -1.25 -10.10 -11.86
C GLU A 61 -1.22 -8.73 -12.52
N TYR A 62 -0.01 -8.21 -12.71
CA TYR A 62 0.29 -7.02 -13.47
C TYR A 62 0.82 -7.40 -14.85
N SER A 63 0.36 -6.68 -15.88
CA SER A 63 0.93 -6.74 -17.21
C SER A 63 1.51 -5.39 -17.57
N VAL A 64 2.75 -5.38 -18.03
CA VAL A 64 3.52 -4.19 -18.40
C VAL A 64 3.78 -4.22 -19.90
N ASP A 65 3.63 -3.05 -20.53
CA ASP A 65 4.04 -2.85 -21.91
C ASP A 65 5.57 -2.78 -22.01
N PRO A 66 6.23 -3.69 -22.75
CA PRO A 66 7.69 -3.69 -22.83
C PRO A 66 8.27 -2.50 -23.61
N THR A 67 7.46 -1.75 -24.38
CA THR A 67 7.94 -0.58 -25.14
C THR A 67 7.79 0.72 -24.35
N THR A 68 6.97 0.76 -23.31
CA THR A 68 6.74 1.99 -22.52
C THR A 68 6.97 1.80 -21.02
N GLY A 69 7.08 0.58 -20.53
CA GLY A 69 7.17 0.27 -19.10
C GLY A 69 5.88 0.56 -18.33
N MET A 70 4.82 1.00 -18.99
CA MET A 70 3.56 1.36 -18.34
C MET A 70 2.74 0.11 -18.02
N ILE A 71 1.99 0.18 -16.91
CA ILE A 71 1.07 -0.88 -16.50
C ILE A 71 -0.10 -0.91 -17.49
N ALA A 72 -0.12 -1.91 -18.35
CA ALA A 72 -1.15 -2.12 -19.37
C ALA A 72 -2.40 -2.79 -18.79
N ALA A 73 -2.23 -3.67 -17.82
CA ALA A 73 -3.32 -4.34 -17.13
C ALA A 73 -2.95 -4.67 -15.69
N LEU A 74 -3.97 -4.75 -14.84
CA LEU A 74 -3.91 -5.39 -13.52
C LEU A 74 -5.17 -6.23 -13.37
N ARG A 75 -5.02 -7.42 -12.78
CA ARG A 75 -6.11 -8.24 -12.25
C ARG A 75 -5.81 -8.61 -10.81
N ALA A 76 -6.79 -8.47 -9.93
CA ALA A 76 -6.71 -8.99 -8.58
C ALA A 76 -7.83 -10.01 -8.39
N ARG A 77 -7.50 -11.15 -7.78
CA ARG A 77 -8.35 -12.33 -7.71
C ARG A 77 -8.69 -12.65 -6.26
N ARG A 78 -9.93 -13.10 -6.07
CA ARG A 78 -10.43 -13.69 -4.82
C ARG A 78 -11.31 -14.88 -5.15
N ASP A 79 -11.08 -16.01 -4.49
CA ASP A 79 -11.82 -17.26 -4.72
C ASP A 79 -11.90 -17.66 -6.21
N GLY A 80 -10.78 -17.45 -6.93
CA GLY A 80 -10.67 -17.75 -8.37
C GLY A 80 -11.39 -16.76 -9.30
N ARG A 81 -11.94 -15.65 -8.79
CA ARG A 81 -12.65 -14.62 -9.57
C ARG A 81 -11.91 -13.30 -9.53
N ASP A 82 -11.88 -12.58 -10.64
CA ASP A 82 -11.36 -11.21 -10.68
C ASP A 82 -12.29 -10.29 -9.86
N VAL A 83 -11.74 -9.60 -8.87
CA VAL A 83 -12.44 -8.62 -8.00
C VAL A 83 -12.01 -7.18 -8.25
N VAL A 84 -10.84 -6.99 -8.86
CA VAL A 84 -10.37 -5.72 -9.40
C VAL A 84 -9.74 -6.01 -10.75
N ARG A 85 -10.08 -5.21 -11.76
CA ARG A 85 -9.40 -5.23 -13.06
C ARG A 85 -9.22 -3.84 -13.61
N LEU A 86 -8.10 -3.57 -14.25
CA LEU A 86 -7.99 -2.37 -15.08
C LEU A 86 -8.86 -2.54 -16.34
N VAL A 87 -9.55 -1.48 -16.70
CA VAL A 87 -10.34 -1.41 -17.95
C VAL A 87 -9.64 -0.60 -19.04
N ALA A 88 -8.53 0.06 -18.69
CA ALA A 88 -7.59 0.71 -19.60
C ALA A 88 -6.19 0.72 -18.95
N PRO A 89 -5.11 0.89 -19.73
CA PRO A 89 -3.77 1.08 -19.19
C PRO A 89 -3.72 2.22 -18.17
N ALA A 90 -2.85 2.10 -17.17
CA ALA A 90 -2.54 3.19 -16.26
C ALA A 90 -1.86 4.31 -17.04
N ARG A 91 -2.28 5.55 -16.81
CA ARG A 91 -1.86 6.71 -17.60
C ARG A 91 -1.01 7.65 -16.77
N LEU A 92 0.04 8.16 -17.41
CA LEU A 92 0.77 9.36 -17.04
C LEU A 92 0.52 10.42 -18.11
N VAL A 93 -0.06 11.54 -17.69
CA VAL A 93 -0.28 12.72 -18.52
C VAL A 93 0.67 13.83 -18.05
N VAL A 94 1.35 14.47 -18.99
CA VAL A 94 2.27 15.59 -18.77
C VAL A 94 1.93 16.68 -19.79
N GLY A 95 1.00 17.58 -19.45
CA GLY A 95 0.52 18.62 -20.37
C GLY A 95 0.03 18.01 -21.70
N PRO A 96 0.67 18.31 -22.85
CA PRO A 96 0.29 17.74 -24.14
C PRO A 96 0.75 16.27 -24.34
N TYR A 97 1.61 15.74 -23.47
CA TYR A 97 2.15 14.39 -23.57
C TYR A 97 1.31 13.37 -22.81
N ASP A 98 1.10 12.19 -23.40
CA ASP A 98 0.31 11.13 -22.78
C ASP A 98 0.86 9.74 -23.10
N SER A 99 1.13 8.98 -22.04
CA SER A 99 1.58 7.58 -22.11
C SER A 99 0.61 6.62 -22.84
N ALA A 100 -0.67 6.97 -22.96
CA ALA A 100 -1.66 6.15 -23.67
C ALA A 100 -1.67 6.37 -25.19
N LEU A 101 -0.94 7.37 -25.70
CA LEU A 101 -0.89 7.62 -27.14
C LEU A 101 -0.13 6.50 -27.86
N PRO A 102 -0.64 6.02 -29.01
CA PRO A 102 0.04 4.99 -29.80
C PRO A 102 1.44 5.43 -30.25
N GLY A 103 2.34 4.45 -30.41
CA GLY A 103 3.68 4.70 -30.94
C GLY A 103 4.69 5.20 -29.91
N GLY A 104 4.44 4.97 -28.62
CA GLY A 104 5.47 5.10 -27.59
C GLY A 104 6.69 4.26 -27.94
N VAL A 105 7.87 4.87 -27.87
CA VAL A 105 9.15 4.22 -28.19
C VAL A 105 9.97 4.15 -26.92
N GLY A 106 10.40 2.96 -26.57
CA GLY A 106 11.21 2.70 -25.39
C GLY A 106 11.53 1.22 -25.25
N GLU A 107 12.32 0.93 -24.23
CA GLU A 107 12.79 -0.42 -23.91
C GLU A 107 12.69 -0.62 -22.39
N THR A 108 11.98 -1.68 -22.00
CA THR A 108 11.86 -2.12 -20.61
C THR A 108 12.67 -3.39 -20.37
N THR A 109 13.54 -3.35 -19.36
CA THR A 109 14.35 -4.50 -18.93
C THR A 109 14.14 -4.79 -17.45
N ALA A 110 14.23 -6.06 -17.04
CA ALA A 110 14.20 -6.42 -15.63
C ALA A 110 15.60 -6.30 -15.03
N THR A 111 15.77 -5.45 -14.02
CA THR A 111 17.05 -5.26 -13.30
C THR A 111 17.14 -6.11 -12.04
N SER A 112 16.01 -6.60 -11.52
CA SER A 112 15.95 -7.52 -10.39
C SER A 112 14.70 -8.41 -10.47
N ARG A 113 14.85 -9.71 -10.16
CA ARG A 113 13.78 -10.72 -10.21
C ARG A 113 13.78 -11.57 -8.93
N GLY A 114 13.46 -10.96 -7.80
CA GLY A 114 13.34 -11.65 -6.51
C GLY A 114 11.90 -12.08 -6.21
N ALA A 115 11.75 -13.04 -5.30
CA ALA A 115 10.45 -13.51 -4.82
C ALA A 115 9.66 -12.39 -4.10
N GLU A 116 10.34 -11.49 -3.40
CA GLU A 116 9.67 -10.40 -2.67
C GLU A 116 9.51 -9.14 -3.52
N ARG A 117 10.38 -8.99 -4.53
CA ARG A 117 10.50 -7.76 -5.31
C ARG A 117 11.00 -8.02 -6.72
N ILE A 118 10.28 -7.47 -7.70
CA ILE A 118 10.72 -7.39 -9.10
C ILE A 118 10.90 -5.92 -9.47
N VAL A 119 12.02 -5.59 -10.12
CA VAL A 119 12.33 -4.23 -10.56
C VAL A 119 12.50 -4.21 -12.07
N LEU A 120 11.74 -3.35 -12.73
CA LEU A 120 11.84 -3.05 -14.15
C LEU A 120 12.40 -1.65 -14.35
N ALA A 121 13.32 -1.50 -15.29
CA ALA A 121 13.86 -0.21 -15.72
C ALA A 121 13.47 0.03 -17.18
N THR A 122 12.95 1.23 -17.45
CA THR A 122 12.53 1.65 -18.78
C THR A 122 13.15 2.97 -19.14
N SER A 123 13.63 3.08 -20.38
CA SER A 123 13.95 4.35 -21.02
C SER A 123 13.09 4.51 -22.25
N GLY A 124 12.43 5.65 -22.40
CA GLY A 124 11.52 5.89 -23.52
C GLY A 124 11.24 7.36 -23.75
N ALA A 125 10.25 7.65 -24.59
CA ALA A 125 9.77 9.00 -24.82
C ALA A 125 8.23 9.06 -24.89
N LEU A 126 7.64 10.02 -24.19
CA LEU A 126 6.21 10.31 -24.24
C LEU A 126 5.92 11.18 -25.47
N ARG A 127 4.85 10.83 -26.20
CA ARG A 127 4.41 11.56 -27.38
C ARG A 127 3.34 12.57 -27.04
N SER A 128 3.26 13.63 -27.85
CA SER A 128 2.13 14.55 -27.88
C SER A 128 1.19 14.25 -29.04
N ALA A 129 -0.07 14.69 -28.93
CA ALA A 129 -1.05 14.59 -30.02
C ALA A 129 -0.70 15.50 -31.22
N GLU A 130 -0.03 16.61 -30.96
CA GLU A 130 0.49 17.50 -31.99
C GLU A 130 1.88 17.03 -32.47
N PRO A 131 2.19 17.14 -33.78
CA PRO A 131 3.53 16.89 -34.29
C PRO A 131 4.54 17.81 -33.59
N GLY A 132 5.54 17.21 -32.94
CA GLY A 132 6.49 17.95 -32.11
C GLY A 132 7.61 17.05 -31.59
N ASP A 133 8.36 17.57 -30.62
CA ASP A 133 9.42 16.81 -29.95
C ASP A 133 8.82 15.90 -28.89
N ASP A 134 9.18 14.61 -28.91
CA ASP A 134 8.84 13.69 -27.82
C ASP A 134 9.52 14.14 -26.50
N LEU A 135 8.87 13.86 -25.36
CA LEU A 135 9.42 14.09 -24.02
C LEU A 135 10.11 12.81 -23.50
N PRO A 136 11.45 12.75 -23.48
CA PRO A 136 12.16 11.58 -22.98
C PRO A 136 11.90 11.39 -21.48
N TYR A 137 11.85 10.13 -21.06
CA TYR A 137 11.70 9.76 -19.65
C TYR A 137 12.52 8.51 -19.29
N ARG A 138 12.77 8.38 -18.00
CA ARG A 138 13.17 7.12 -17.36
C ARG A 138 12.10 6.72 -16.36
N LEU A 139 11.83 5.42 -16.28
CA LEU A 139 10.86 4.84 -15.36
C LEU A 139 11.47 3.62 -14.69
N THR A 140 11.50 3.62 -13.37
CA THR A 140 11.81 2.43 -12.56
C THR A 140 10.54 1.95 -11.89
N THR A 141 10.06 0.77 -12.24
CA THR A 141 8.86 0.17 -11.65
C THR A 141 9.26 -0.97 -10.73
N THR A 142 8.91 -0.84 -9.46
CA THR A 142 9.14 -1.85 -8.43
C THR A 142 7.82 -2.48 -8.03
N PHE A 143 7.70 -3.80 -8.23
CA PHE A 143 6.58 -4.61 -7.78
C PHE A 143 6.96 -5.29 -6.47
N TYR A 144 6.05 -5.24 -5.50
CA TYR A 144 6.17 -5.90 -4.20
C TYR A 144 5.19 -7.09 -4.11
N ASN A 145 5.57 -8.10 -3.33
CA ASN A 145 4.78 -9.31 -3.10
C ASN A 145 3.39 -9.08 -2.50
N ASP A 146 3.15 -7.94 -1.88
CA ASP A 146 1.87 -7.53 -1.31
C ASP A 146 0.90 -6.90 -2.33
N GLY A 147 1.32 -6.72 -3.58
CA GLY A 147 0.51 -6.13 -4.64
C GLY A 147 0.70 -4.63 -4.80
N VAL A 148 1.57 -3.99 -4.03
CA VAL A 148 2.00 -2.61 -4.23
C VAL A 148 2.95 -2.52 -5.41
N VAL A 149 2.77 -1.47 -6.21
CA VAL A 149 3.68 -1.09 -7.30
C VAL A 149 4.06 0.36 -7.13
N VAL A 150 5.36 0.63 -7.15
CA VAL A 150 5.93 1.98 -7.08
C VAL A 150 6.69 2.26 -8.36
N CYS A 151 6.36 3.36 -9.01
CA CYS A 151 6.97 3.86 -10.23
C CYS A 151 7.73 5.15 -9.92
N GLU A 152 9.05 5.13 -10.09
CA GLU A 152 9.90 6.31 -10.03
C GLU A 152 10.08 6.84 -11.45
N VAL A 153 9.57 8.04 -11.71
CA VAL A 153 9.60 8.69 -13.02
C VAL A 153 10.61 9.82 -13.00
N ALA A 154 11.43 9.92 -14.03
CA ALA A 154 12.25 11.09 -14.33
C ALA A 154 11.95 11.58 -15.75
N LEU A 155 11.36 12.77 -15.87
CA LEU A 155 11.16 13.46 -17.14
C LEU A 155 12.44 14.21 -17.53
N LEU A 156 12.84 14.12 -18.79
CA LEU A 156 14.11 14.62 -19.30
C LEU A 156 13.87 15.59 -20.49
N PRO A 157 13.27 16.76 -20.24
CA PRO A 157 12.97 17.73 -21.29
C PRO A 157 14.23 18.18 -22.04
N LYS A 158 14.16 18.18 -23.38
CA LYS A 158 15.23 18.72 -24.24
C LYS A 158 15.14 20.24 -24.43
N LYS A 159 13.96 20.80 -24.16
CA LYS A 159 13.63 22.22 -24.24
C LYS A 159 12.70 22.58 -23.09
N ASP A 160 12.71 23.85 -22.68
CA ASP A 160 11.77 24.34 -21.67
C ASP A 160 10.33 24.09 -22.16
N ALA A 161 9.56 23.35 -21.36
CA ALA A 161 8.19 22.99 -21.68
C ALA A 161 7.26 23.50 -20.57
N ALA A 162 6.33 24.38 -20.92
CA ALA A 162 5.25 24.76 -20.02
C ALA A 162 4.29 23.58 -19.83
N VAL A 163 3.99 23.25 -18.59
CA VAL A 163 3.14 22.11 -18.25
C VAL A 163 2.11 22.53 -17.21
N ALA A 164 0.85 22.63 -17.65
CA ALA A 164 -0.27 22.95 -16.77
C ALA A 164 -0.64 21.79 -15.85
N GLU A 165 -0.49 20.54 -16.29
CA GLU A 165 -0.76 19.37 -15.45
C GLU A 165 0.25 18.24 -15.62
N ILE A 166 0.60 17.61 -14.50
CA ILE A 166 1.21 16.29 -14.47
C ILE A 166 0.30 15.42 -13.63
N ARG A 167 -0.25 14.35 -14.20
CA ARG A 167 -1.30 13.55 -13.56
C ARG A 167 -1.12 12.06 -13.79
N HIS A 168 -1.35 11.29 -12.74
CA HIS A 168 -1.52 9.85 -12.81
C HIS A 168 -3.02 9.50 -12.82
N GLU A 169 -3.45 8.71 -13.80
CA GLU A 169 -4.84 8.27 -13.94
C GLU A 169 -4.93 6.75 -14.08
N VAL A 170 -5.87 6.15 -13.35
CA VAL A 170 -6.14 4.72 -13.37
C VAL A 170 -7.62 4.48 -13.53
N ARG A 171 -7.99 3.62 -14.49
CA ARG A 171 -9.37 3.21 -14.75
C ARG A 171 -9.56 1.74 -14.44
N ALA A 172 -10.46 1.44 -13.52
CA ALA A 172 -10.66 0.09 -13.02
C ALA A 172 -12.15 -0.25 -12.85
N ALA A 173 -12.44 -1.54 -12.91
CA ALA A 173 -13.71 -2.11 -12.49
C ALA A 173 -13.50 -3.02 -11.28
N GLY A 174 -14.45 -2.98 -10.36
CA GLY A 174 -14.50 -3.86 -9.19
C GLY A 174 -15.68 -3.52 -8.29
N ALA A 175 -15.90 -4.34 -7.27
CA ALA A 175 -17.05 -4.23 -6.36
C ALA A 175 -16.94 -3.06 -5.37
N PHE A 176 -16.55 -1.87 -5.82
CA PHE A 176 -16.31 -0.70 -4.99
C PHE A 176 -17.63 -0.06 -4.50
N ARG A 177 -17.60 0.47 -3.28
CA ARG A 177 -18.76 1.12 -2.63
C ARG A 177 -18.41 2.47 -2.06
N HIS A 178 -17.16 2.65 -1.63
CA HIS A 178 -16.68 3.84 -0.97
C HIS A 178 -15.43 4.37 -1.66
N HIS A 179 -15.14 5.64 -1.41
CA HIS A 179 -13.84 6.24 -1.67
C HIS A 179 -13.30 6.85 -0.39
N LEU A 180 -11.98 6.92 -0.29
CA LEU A 180 -11.24 7.55 0.81
C LEU A 180 -10.16 8.44 0.21
N HIS A 181 -10.05 9.64 0.75
CA HIS A 181 -9.04 10.63 0.36
C HIS A 181 -8.11 10.87 1.55
N LYS A 182 -6.91 10.29 1.48
CA LYS A 182 -5.86 10.57 2.45
C LYS A 182 -5.13 11.83 2.04
N THR A 183 -5.10 12.81 2.93
CA THR A 183 -4.39 14.07 2.70
C THR A 183 -2.95 13.97 3.20
N ARG A 184 -2.12 14.97 2.88
CA ARG A 184 -0.73 15.07 3.37
C ARG A 184 -0.60 15.76 4.72
N ASP A 185 -1.63 16.46 5.16
CA ASP A 185 -1.69 17.16 6.44
C ASP A 185 -2.33 16.32 7.56
N SER A 186 -2.84 15.13 7.26
CA SER A 186 -3.43 14.20 8.22
C SER A 186 -2.63 12.90 8.37
N ASN A 187 -2.76 12.24 9.52
CA ASN A 187 -2.12 10.94 9.82
C ASN A 187 -2.78 9.78 9.04
N GLY A 188 -3.92 10.06 8.42
CA GLY A 188 -4.61 9.17 7.49
C GLY A 188 -5.67 8.26 8.11
N PHE A 189 -5.67 8.08 9.43
CA PHE A 189 -6.72 7.35 10.12
C PHE A 189 -8.08 8.08 10.04
N ASP A 190 -8.06 9.39 10.22
CA ASP A 190 -9.24 10.27 10.11
C ASP A 190 -9.56 10.66 8.66
N SER A 191 -8.97 9.96 7.67
CA SER A 191 -9.22 10.30 6.27
C SER A 191 -10.71 10.19 5.98
N PRO A 192 -11.35 11.27 5.54
CA PRO A 192 -12.77 11.21 5.24
C PRO A 192 -13.01 10.19 4.13
N TRP A 193 -13.94 9.27 4.40
CA TRP A 193 -14.44 8.34 3.42
C TRP A 193 -15.93 8.60 3.22
N ALA A 194 -16.38 8.40 1.98
CA ALA A 194 -17.76 8.59 1.61
C ALA A 194 -18.18 7.51 0.62
N ALA A 195 -19.50 7.36 0.44
CA ALA A 195 -20.03 6.53 -0.63
C ALA A 195 -19.49 7.00 -1.98
N LEU A 196 -19.28 6.04 -2.89
CA LEU A 196 -18.96 6.38 -4.28
C LEU A 196 -20.08 7.24 -4.87
N PRO A 197 -19.74 8.23 -5.72
CA PRO A 197 -20.73 8.97 -6.49
C PRO A 197 -21.70 8.04 -7.27
N PRO A 198 -22.89 8.55 -7.64
CA PRO A 198 -23.75 7.86 -8.60
C PRO A 198 -23.02 7.69 -9.95
N ALA A 199 -23.51 6.77 -10.79
CA ALA A 199 -22.98 6.62 -12.15
C ALA A 199 -23.08 7.96 -12.91
N GLY A 200 -22.01 8.33 -13.62
CA GLY A 200 -21.82 9.64 -14.24
C GLY A 200 -21.33 10.73 -13.28
N GLY A 201 -21.30 10.48 -11.97
CA GLY A 201 -20.88 11.42 -10.94
C GLY A 201 -19.37 11.42 -10.66
N ALA A 202 -18.93 12.44 -9.93
CA ALA A 202 -17.55 12.59 -9.50
C ALA A 202 -17.46 13.14 -8.07
N ALA A 203 -16.38 12.79 -7.37
CA ALA A 203 -15.91 13.46 -6.17
C ALA A 203 -14.53 14.05 -6.48
N THR A 204 -14.34 15.34 -6.19
CA THR A 204 -13.06 16.04 -6.41
C THR A 204 -12.54 16.60 -5.10
N PHE A 205 -11.22 16.72 -5.01
CA PHE A 205 -10.54 17.10 -3.79
C PHE A 205 -9.49 18.16 -4.07
N SER A 206 -9.49 19.26 -3.32
CA SER A 206 -8.51 20.36 -3.46
C SER A 206 -7.40 20.33 -2.39
N THR A 207 -7.54 19.50 -1.35
CA THR A 207 -6.49 19.33 -0.33
C THR A 207 -5.38 18.41 -0.82
N LEU A 208 -4.11 18.75 -0.55
CA LEU A 208 -2.94 17.98 -0.98
C LEU A 208 -3.09 16.49 -0.69
N THR A 209 -3.13 15.69 -1.76
CA THR A 209 -3.42 14.26 -1.69
C THR A 209 -2.15 13.46 -1.41
N SER A 210 -2.21 12.51 -0.49
CA SER A 210 -1.19 11.48 -0.32
C SER A 210 -1.63 10.17 -0.99
N CYS A 211 -2.87 9.77 -0.78
CA CYS A 211 -3.45 8.54 -1.32
C CYS A 211 -4.94 8.74 -1.65
N LEU A 212 -5.40 8.11 -2.73
CA LEU A 212 -6.79 8.08 -3.14
C LEU A 212 -7.19 6.64 -3.34
N GLN A 213 -8.18 6.21 -2.58
CA GLN A 213 -8.60 4.82 -2.52
C GLN A 213 -10.07 4.69 -2.88
N VAL A 214 -10.41 3.58 -3.53
CA VAL A 214 -11.77 3.07 -3.67
C VAL A 214 -11.83 1.66 -3.13
N PHE A 215 -12.88 1.36 -2.37
CA PHE A 215 -12.94 0.11 -1.64
C PHE A 215 -14.37 -0.33 -1.31
N SER A 216 -14.45 -1.58 -0.87
CA SER A 216 -15.58 -2.21 -0.18
C SER A 216 -15.02 -3.39 0.63
N PRO A 217 -15.85 -4.19 1.33
CA PRO A 217 -15.41 -5.47 1.91
C PRO A 217 -14.99 -6.53 0.88
N LYS A 218 -15.25 -6.31 -0.43
CA LYS A 218 -14.93 -7.28 -1.50
C LYS A 218 -13.65 -6.93 -2.28
N ALA A 219 -13.33 -5.65 -2.44
CA ALA A 219 -12.21 -5.18 -3.24
C ALA A 219 -11.66 -3.83 -2.74
N GLY A 220 -10.37 -3.58 -2.97
CA GLY A 220 -9.72 -2.30 -2.72
C GLY A 220 -8.69 -1.96 -3.80
N LEU A 221 -8.65 -0.70 -4.21
CA LEU A 221 -7.67 -0.15 -5.14
C LEU A 221 -7.28 1.25 -4.68
N ALA A 222 -5.99 1.55 -4.67
CA ALA A 222 -5.48 2.85 -4.33
C ALA A 222 -4.44 3.33 -5.35
N ILE A 223 -4.43 4.63 -5.60
CA ILE A 223 -3.32 5.33 -6.26
C ILE A 223 -2.69 6.31 -5.28
N PHE A 224 -1.39 6.52 -5.43
CA PHE A 224 -0.64 7.47 -4.61
C PHE A 224 0.47 8.13 -5.41
N THR A 225 0.90 9.30 -4.94
CA THR A 225 2.05 10.02 -5.48
C THR A 225 2.88 10.57 -4.33
N ASP A 226 4.20 10.60 -4.45
CA ASP A 226 5.09 11.14 -3.40
C ASP A 226 5.14 12.69 -3.37
N ARG A 227 4.54 13.33 -4.36
CA ARG A 227 4.48 14.79 -4.55
C ARG A 227 3.07 15.34 -4.82
N GLY A 228 2.04 14.68 -4.31
CA GLY A 228 0.64 15.02 -4.60
C GLY A 228 0.36 16.52 -4.57
N ALA A 229 0.09 17.06 -5.76
CA ALA A 229 -0.22 18.44 -6.08
C ALA A 229 0.72 19.47 -5.44
N THR A 230 2.02 19.16 -5.34
CA THR A 230 3.06 20.07 -4.78
C THR A 230 3.09 21.45 -5.43
N ARG A 231 2.56 21.57 -6.65
CA ARG A 231 2.39 22.82 -7.40
C ARG A 231 0.95 22.90 -7.89
N ALA A 232 0.02 23.20 -6.97
CA ALA A 232 -1.38 23.45 -7.29
C ALA A 232 -1.78 24.90 -7.01
N SER A 233 -2.47 25.53 -7.97
CA SER A 233 -3.08 26.85 -7.74
C SER A 233 -4.31 26.74 -6.84
N GLU A 234 -4.62 27.82 -6.13
CA GLU A 234 -5.81 27.88 -5.27
C GLU A 234 -7.09 27.57 -6.07
N GLY A 235 -7.93 26.69 -5.49
CA GLY A 235 -9.20 26.27 -6.07
C GLY A 235 -9.10 25.20 -7.16
N LEU A 236 -7.93 24.61 -7.41
CA LEU A 236 -7.78 23.47 -8.33
C LEU A 236 -7.84 22.13 -7.61
N ASP A 237 -8.31 21.11 -8.34
CA ASP A 237 -8.38 19.73 -7.85
C ASP A 237 -6.99 19.10 -7.78
N THR A 238 -6.67 18.44 -6.68
CA THR A 238 -5.46 17.63 -6.48
C THR A 238 -5.69 16.15 -6.72
N ALA A 239 -6.96 15.71 -6.65
CA ALA A 239 -7.38 14.35 -6.92
C ALA A 239 -8.87 14.29 -7.30
N ALA A 240 -9.26 13.23 -8.00
CA ALA A 240 -10.65 12.99 -8.35
C ALA A 240 -10.98 11.49 -8.45
N VAL A 241 -12.19 11.14 -8.02
CA VAL A 241 -12.85 9.85 -8.28
C VAL A 241 -14.04 10.10 -9.19
N LYS A 242 -14.05 9.47 -10.37
CA LYS A 242 -15.20 9.52 -11.30
C LYS A 242 -15.80 8.13 -11.43
N VAL A 243 -17.13 8.02 -11.46
CA VAL A 243 -17.83 6.74 -11.65
C VAL A 243 -18.45 6.73 -13.04
N ALA A 244 -17.90 5.93 -13.95
CA ALA A 244 -18.39 5.84 -15.33
C ALA A 244 -19.71 5.07 -15.42
N GLY A 245 -19.86 4.01 -14.62
CA GLY A 245 -21.04 3.15 -14.65
C GLY A 245 -21.02 2.10 -13.56
N ARG A 246 -22.14 1.39 -13.42
CA ARG A 246 -22.30 0.24 -12.52
C ARG A 246 -22.88 -0.93 -13.29
N ASP A 247 -22.38 -2.12 -13.01
CA ASP A 247 -22.88 -3.38 -13.56
C ASP A 247 -23.02 -4.38 -12.41
N GLY A 248 -24.27 -4.62 -11.99
CA GLY A 248 -24.57 -5.37 -10.77
C GLY A 248 -23.84 -4.79 -9.55
N ASP A 249 -22.96 -5.60 -8.95
CA ASP A 249 -22.16 -5.20 -7.79
C ASP A 249 -20.91 -4.38 -8.15
N ASP A 250 -20.50 -4.32 -9.41
CA ASP A 250 -19.27 -3.68 -9.84
C ASP A 250 -19.49 -2.21 -10.22
N ALA A 251 -18.52 -1.37 -9.89
CA ALA A 251 -18.42 0.00 -10.34
C ALA A 251 -17.20 0.15 -11.24
N THR A 252 -17.38 0.81 -12.39
CA THR A 252 -16.26 1.26 -13.22
C THR A 252 -15.89 2.67 -12.77
N VAL A 253 -14.67 2.83 -12.26
CA VAL A 253 -14.17 4.06 -11.65
C VAL A 253 -12.90 4.54 -12.35
N SER A 254 -12.70 5.86 -12.34
CA SER A 254 -11.48 6.52 -12.72
C SER A 254 -10.92 7.24 -11.50
N LEU A 255 -9.70 6.89 -11.10
CA LEU A 255 -8.93 7.57 -10.08
C LEU A 255 -7.93 8.48 -10.77
N ALA A 256 -7.84 9.72 -10.31
CA ALA A 256 -6.86 10.69 -10.79
C ALA A 256 -6.17 11.35 -9.61
N GLN A 257 -4.85 11.48 -9.68
CA GLN A 257 -4.05 12.31 -8.78
C GLN A 257 -3.09 13.17 -9.56
N TYR A 258 -3.01 14.43 -9.17
CA TYR A 258 -2.13 15.42 -9.78
C TYR A 258 -0.81 15.47 -9.00
N VAL A 259 0.30 15.58 -9.72
CA VAL A 259 1.63 15.94 -9.20
C VAL A 259 1.82 17.45 -9.34
N VAL A 260 1.41 17.99 -10.50
CA VAL A 260 1.35 19.42 -10.82
C VAL A 260 -0.05 19.70 -11.38
N HIS A 261 -0.68 20.80 -10.95
CA HIS A 261 -1.93 21.28 -11.52
C HIS A 261 -2.02 22.80 -11.38
N GLU A 262 -1.62 23.51 -12.41
CA GLU A 262 -1.58 24.96 -12.41
C GLU A 262 -2.52 25.55 -13.47
N ARG A 263 -3.01 26.75 -13.19
CA ARG A 263 -3.71 27.54 -14.21
C ARG A 263 -2.69 27.95 -15.29
N PRO A 264 -3.07 27.99 -16.58
CA PRO A 264 -2.22 28.54 -17.62
C PRO A 264 -1.81 29.97 -17.27
N SER A 265 -0.50 30.25 -17.24
CA SER A 265 0.07 31.57 -17.07
C SER A 265 1.44 31.65 -17.74
N ASP A 266 1.88 32.87 -18.08
CA ASP A 266 3.19 33.10 -18.72
C ASP A 266 4.37 32.73 -17.79
N ASP A 267 4.15 32.84 -16.47
CA ASP A 267 5.07 32.45 -15.40
C ASP A 267 4.77 31.06 -14.81
N GLY A 268 3.96 30.24 -15.50
CA GLY A 268 3.53 28.93 -15.02
C GLY A 268 4.67 27.91 -14.93
N PHE A 269 4.38 26.76 -14.31
CA PHE A 269 5.35 25.70 -14.13
C PHE A 269 5.95 25.22 -15.46
N ARG A 270 7.28 25.12 -15.48
CA ARG A 270 8.06 24.70 -16.65
C ARG A 270 8.98 23.55 -16.27
N LEU A 271 8.96 22.51 -17.09
CA LEU A 271 10.03 21.52 -17.13
C LEU A 271 11.24 22.17 -17.81
N LYS A 272 12.36 22.27 -17.09
CA LYS A 272 13.57 22.98 -17.54
C LYS A 272 14.47 22.11 -18.39
N ALA A 273 14.91 22.61 -19.54
CA ALA A 273 15.77 21.87 -20.46
C ALA A 273 17.03 21.35 -19.76
N GLY A 274 17.31 20.05 -19.90
CA GLY A 274 18.49 19.41 -19.31
C GLY A 274 18.39 19.14 -17.79
N GLU A 275 17.30 19.55 -17.13
CA GLU A 275 17.07 19.28 -15.71
C GLU A 275 16.04 18.16 -15.52
N PRO A 276 16.42 17.03 -14.90
CA PRO A 276 15.48 15.96 -14.62
C PRO A 276 14.39 16.39 -13.64
N PHE A 277 13.13 16.26 -14.04
CA PHE A 277 12.00 16.41 -13.12
C PHE A 277 11.54 15.03 -12.64
N SER A 278 11.78 14.74 -11.36
CA SER A 278 11.53 13.41 -10.80
C SER A 278 10.39 13.39 -9.78
N PHE A 279 9.58 12.33 -9.81
CA PHE A 279 8.47 12.09 -8.89
C PHE A 279 8.13 10.60 -8.87
N ARG A 280 7.37 10.17 -7.86
CA ARG A 280 6.87 8.81 -7.75
C ARG A 280 5.36 8.80 -7.85
N LEU A 281 4.89 7.76 -8.51
CA LEU A 281 3.49 7.38 -8.59
C LEU A 281 3.39 5.90 -8.23
N GLY A 282 2.24 5.48 -7.76
CA GLY A 282 2.07 4.08 -7.42
C GLY A 282 0.63 3.65 -7.38
N LEU A 283 0.50 2.34 -7.40
CA LEU A 283 -0.75 1.61 -7.36
C LEU A 283 -0.66 0.59 -6.24
N SER A 284 -1.71 0.46 -5.46
CA SER A 284 -1.86 -0.63 -4.50
C SER A 284 -3.18 -1.31 -4.74
N VAL A 285 -3.15 -2.63 -4.80
CA VAL A 285 -4.36 -3.44 -4.86
C VAL A 285 -4.49 -4.23 -3.58
N VAL A 286 -5.69 -4.19 -3.00
CA VAL A 286 -6.05 -5.02 -1.88
C VAL A 286 -7.14 -5.94 -2.39
N PRO A 287 -6.81 -7.14 -2.92
CA PRO A 287 -7.79 -8.19 -3.01
C PRO A 287 -8.10 -8.50 -1.55
N ASN A 288 -9.22 -8.00 -1.00
CA ASN A 288 -9.51 -8.15 0.43
C ASN A 288 -9.23 -9.59 0.83
N ARG A 289 -8.11 -9.75 1.53
CA ARG A 289 -7.54 -11.05 1.86
C ARG A 289 -8.67 -11.75 2.58
N ILE A 290 -9.08 -12.89 2.05
CA ILE A 290 -10.22 -13.66 2.57
C ILE A 290 -10.11 -13.64 4.09
N PRO A 291 -11.11 -13.16 4.86
CA PRO A 291 -11.08 -13.35 6.30
C PRO A 291 -10.86 -14.85 6.50
N HIS A 292 -9.76 -15.17 7.16
CA HIS A 292 -9.26 -16.53 7.31
C HIS A 292 -10.43 -17.49 7.57
N ARG A 293 -10.48 -18.65 6.90
CA ARG A 293 -11.62 -19.60 6.88
C ARG A 293 -12.19 -19.98 8.25
N ARG A 294 -11.53 -19.62 9.36
CA ARG A 294 -11.97 -19.88 10.73
C ARG A 294 -12.55 -18.68 11.49
N SER A 295 -12.64 -17.47 10.93
CA SER A 295 -13.49 -16.45 11.55
C SER A 295 -13.89 -15.32 10.60
N PRO A 296 -15.19 -15.08 10.38
CA PRO A 296 -15.73 -13.86 9.77
C PRO A 296 -15.30 -12.56 10.50
N ASP A 297 -14.76 -12.69 11.71
CA ASP A 297 -14.36 -11.60 12.60
C ASP A 297 -12.87 -11.22 12.46
N LEU A 298 -12.08 -11.95 11.68
CA LEU A 298 -10.67 -11.61 11.42
C LEU A 298 -10.58 -10.52 10.34
N ARG A 299 -10.96 -9.31 10.71
CA ARG A 299 -10.77 -8.10 9.89
C ARG A 299 -9.41 -7.50 10.19
N MET A 300 -8.62 -7.28 9.15
CA MET A 300 -7.27 -6.74 9.24
C MET A 300 -7.23 -5.27 8.84
N PHE A 301 -6.66 -4.44 9.71
CA PHE A 301 -6.39 -3.04 9.46
C PHE A 301 -4.89 -2.86 9.21
N ALA A 302 -4.52 -2.27 8.07
CA ALA A 302 -3.14 -1.94 7.75
C ALA A 302 -2.87 -0.45 7.99
N TRP A 303 -1.99 -0.16 8.94
CA TRP A 303 -1.53 1.18 9.26
C TRP A 303 -0.14 1.41 8.64
N ILE A 304 0.05 2.55 7.98
CA ILE A 304 1.32 2.91 7.34
C ILE A 304 1.77 4.28 7.87
N GLY A 305 2.92 4.28 8.54
CA GLY A 305 3.55 5.49 9.05
C GLY A 305 4.34 6.25 8.00
N ASP A 306 4.57 7.54 8.27
CA ASP A 306 5.41 8.41 7.45
C ASP A 306 6.52 9.08 8.28
N ASP A 307 7.34 9.91 7.62
CA ASP A 307 8.46 10.62 8.27
C ASP A 307 8.04 11.55 9.41
N LYS A 308 6.81 12.07 9.37
CA LYS A 308 6.24 13.01 10.34
C LYS A 308 5.49 12.28 11.45
N ASN A 309 4.82 11.17 11.12
CA ASN A 309 3.98 10.37 12.01
C ASN A 309 4.40 8.90 11.91
N PRO A 310 5.46 8.50 12.63
CA PRO A 310 6.02 7.15 12.51
C PRO A 310 5.25 6.08 13.28
N TYR A 311 4.33 6.46 14.18
CA TYR A 311 3.48 5.55 14.97
C TYR A 311 2.01 6.01 15.00
N PRO A 312 1.05 5.07 15.10
CA PRO A 312 -0.35 5.38 15.34
C PRO A 312 -0.55 5.87 16.77
N THR A 313 -1.35 6.90 16.96
CA THR A 313 -1.82 7.35 18.27
C THR A 313 -2.77 6.31 18.90
N ASP A 314 -2.95 6.38 20.22
CA ASP A 314 -3.89 5.48 20.92
C ASP A 314 -5.33 5.64 20.43
N ALA A 315 -5.74 6.87 20.08
CA ALA A 315 -7.06 7.14 19.54
C ALA A 315 -7.29 6.37 18.22
N GLU A 316 -6.31 6.40 17.32
CA GLU A 316 -6.37 5.66 16.05
C GLU A 316 -6.54 4.15 16.31
N ILE A 317 -5.76 3.59 17.23
CA ILE A 317 -5.86 2.17 17.59
C ILE A 317 -7.24 1.81 18.16
N LEU A 318 -7.76 2.62 19.08
CA LEU A 318 -9.06 2.38 19.72
C LEU A 318 -10.22 2.49 18.74
N ASP A 319 -10.13 3.41 17.79
CA ASP A 319 -11.15 3.56 16.76
C ASP A 319 -11.10 2.41 15.74
N VAL A 320 -9.91 1.88 15.39
CA VAL A 320 -9.80 0.60 14.64
C VAL A 320 -10.53 -0.53 15.36
N ALA A 321 -10.33 -0.67 16.68
CA ALA A 321 -11.04 -1.69 17.46
C ALA A 321 -12.55 -1.47 17.45
N ARG A 322 -13.03 -0.23 17.61
CA ARG A 322 -14.47 0.12 17.56
C ARG A 322 -15.11 -0.20 16.21
N LEU A 323 -14.36 -0.14 15.13
CA LEU A 323 -14.80 -0.53 13.78
C LEU A 323 -14.88 -2.06 13.58
N GLY A 324 -14.53 -2.85 14.60
CA GLY A 324 -14.63 -4.30 14.62
C GLY A 324 -13.47 -5.00 13.90
N TYR A 325 -12.31 -4.35 13.78
CA TYR A 325 -11.09 -5.02 13.35
C TYR A 325 -10.54 -5.90 14.47
N ALA A 326 -9.96 -7.05 14.10
CA ALA A 326 -9.38 -8.00 15.04
C ALA A 326 -7.86 -8.17 14.85
N LEU A 327 -7.31 -7.68 13.74
CA LEU A 327 -5.87 -7.64 13.46
C LEU A 327 -5.44 -6.21 13.14
N PHE A 328 -4.38 -5.73 13.78
CA PHE A 328 -3.78 -4.42 13.53
C PHE A 328 -2.36 -4.62 12.99
N GLN A 329 -2.18 -4.40 11.69
CA GLN A 329 -0.94 -4.57 10.96
C GLN A 329 -0.24 -3.22 10.81
N MET A 330 1.01 -3.12 11.25
CA MET A 330 1.79 -1.87 11.18
C MET A 330 2.93 -1.98 10.17
N HIS A 331 2.96 -1.06 9.21
CA HIS A 331 4.06 -0.83 8.27
C HIS A 331 4.79 0.47 8.64
N ARG A 332 6.08 0.39 8.93
CA ARG A 332 6.93 1.56 9.19
C ARG A 332 7.83 1.84 7.99
N LEU A 333 8.16 3.11 7.74
CA LEU A 333 9.26 3.54 6.86
C LEU A 333 10.49 3.91 7.71
N GLY A 334 11.68 3.33 7.44
CA GLY A 334 12.97 3.68 8.04
C GLY A 334 13.69 2.58 8.87
N THR A 335 15.03 2.55 8.75
CA THR A 335 15.94 1.52 9.31
C THR A 335 15.83 1.31 10.83
N PRO A 336 15.94 0.06 11.33
CA PRO A 336 16.16 -0.22 12.74
C PRO A 336 17.54 0.25 13.22
N GLY A 337 17.60 0.82 14.44
CA GLY A 337 18.87 0.98 15.19
C GLY A 337 19.38 2.40 15.41
N GLU A 338 18.83 3.42 14.75
CA GLU A 338 19.00 4.81 15.19
C GLU A 338 17.62 5.38 15.51
N PRO A 339 17.40 6.01 16.68
CA PRO A 339 16.08 6.49 17.00
C PRO A 339 15.73 7.64 16.04
N ARG A 340 14.57 7.53 15.37
CA ARG A 340 13.61 8.62 15.55
C ARG A 340 12.71 8.25 16.73
N PRO A 341 12.73 9.06 17.80
CA PRO A 341 12.11 8.77 19.09
C PRO A 341 10.58 8.79 19.03
N PRO A 342 9.92 8.32 20.10
CA PRO A 342 10.49 7.55 21.23
C PRO A 342 10.50 6.02 21.04
N ALA A 343 11.45 5.35 21.69
CA ALA A 343 11.57 3.88 21.75
C ALA A 343 10.37 3.20 22.43
N GLU A 344 9.71 3.92 23.35
CA GLU A 344 8.55 3.46 24.11
C GLU A 344 7.25 3.45 23.27
N GLU A 345 7.25 4.07 22.09
CA GLU A 345 6.04 4.18 21.26
C GLU A 345 5.63 2.86 20.62
N LEU A 346 6.58 2.00 20.24
CA LEU A 346 6.23 0.69 19.69
C LEU A 346 5.57 -0.17 20.77
N ASP A 347 6.12 -0.16 21.98
CA ASP A 347 5.54 -0.86 23.14
C ASP A 347 4.17 -0.29 23.50
N ARG A 348 4.00 1.04 23.46
CA ARG A 348 2.69 1.70 23.60
C ARG A 348 1.71 1.16 22.56
N VAL A 349 2.08 1.16 21.28
CA VAL A 349 1.20 0.70 20.19
C VAL A 349 0.81 -0.76 20.37
N ILE A 350 1.78 -1.65 20.61
CA ILE A 350 1.54 -3.08 20.85
C ILE A 350 0.56 -3.24 22.01
N LYS A 351 0.85 -2.58 23.14
CA LYS A 351 0.01 -2.64 24.34
C LYS A 351 -1.40 -2.15 24.05
N THR A 352 -1.56 -0.98 23.43
CA THR A 352 -2.87 -0.39 23.14
C THR A 352 -3.67 -1.25 22.17
N VAL A 353 -3.03 -1.86 21.17
CA VAL A 353 -3.69 -2.79 20.24
C VAL A 353 -4.24 -4.01 20.96
N HIS A 354 -3.44 -4.60 21.86
CA HIS A 354 -3.85 -5.76 22.64
C HIS A 354 -4.93 -5.41 23.68
N ASP A 355 -4.79 -4.29 24.40
CA ASP A 355 -5.80 -3.80 25.34
C ASP A 355 -7.14 -3.51 24.65
N ALA A 356 -7.09 -3.07 23.38
CA ALA A 356 -8.27 -2.84 22.55
C ALA A 356 -8.90 -4.13 22.00
N GLY A 357 -8.36 -5.30 22.34
CA GLY A 357 -8.90 -6.61 21.95
C GLY A 357 -8.48 -7.07 20.54
N MET A 358 -7.45 -6.46 19.96
CA MET A 358 -6.93 -6.80 18.64
C MET A 358 -5.57 -7.52 18.73
N LEU A 359 -5.22 -8.29 17.70
CA LEU A 359 -3.89 -8.87 17.57
C LEU A 359 -2.97 -7.89 16.83
N PHE A 360 -1.87 -7.50 17.46
CA PHE A 360 -0.83 -6.76 16.79
C PHE A 360 -0.06 -7.66 15.82
N ILE A 361 0.09 -7.20 14.58
CA ILE A 361 0.91 -7.83 13.55
C ILE A 361 1.99 -6.82 13.14
N TRP A 362 3.22 -7.10 13.55
CA TRP A 362 4.38 -6.51 12.89
C TRP A 362 4.63 -7.26 11.59
N THR A 363 4.67 -6.56 10.46
CA THR A 363 5.05 -7.22 9.21
C THR A 363 6.55 -7.32 9.10
N VAL A 364 7.03 -8.55 8.96
CA VAL A 364 8.37 -8.92 8.51
C VAL A 364 8.74 -8.24 7.17
N ASN A 365 7.77 -7.77 6.37
CA ASN A 365 8.05 -6.96 5.17
C ASN A 365 8.75 -5.62 5.48
N ALA A 366 8.55 -5.04 6.67
CA ALA A 366 9.35 -3.90 7.09
C ALA A 366 10.82 -4.36 7.25
N ASP A 367 11.04 -5.51 7.88
CA ASP A 367 12.36 -6.09 8.16
C ASP A 367 13.09 -6.58 6.90
N LEU A 368 12.35 -7.04 5.89
CA LEU A 368 12.87 -7.43 4.57
C LEU A 368 13.22 -6.22 3.71
N MET A 369 12.46 -5.12 3.81
CA MET A 369 12.88 -3.82 3.29
C MET A 369 14.15 -3.32 4.00
N TYR A 370 14.31 -3.64 5.29
CA TYR A 370 15.48 -3.25 6.08
C TYR A 370 16.68 -4.19 5.97
N ALA A 371 16.54 -5.45 5.57
CA ALA A 371 17.66 -6.39 5.39
C ALA A 371 18.69 -5.87 4.37
N SER A 372 18.24 -5.05 3.42
CA SER A 372 19.11 -4.38 2.45
C SER A 372 19.69 -3.04 2.93
N ALA A 373 19.22 -2.53 4.07
CA ALA A 373 19.64 -1.24 4.58
C ALA A 373 20.98 -1.33 5.35
N PRO A 374 21.88 -0.34 5.24
CA PRO A 374 23.25 -0.44 5.77
C PRO A 374 23.33 -0.78 7.26
N GLY A 375 22.45 -0.22 8.10
CA GLY A 375 22.45 -0.45 9.55
C GLY A 375 22.04 -1.87 9.97
N VAL A 376 21.13 -2.51 9.22
CA VAL A 376 20.72 -3.90 9.49
C VAL A 376 21.75 -4.88 8.99
N ARG A 377 22.38 -4.61 7.85
CA ARG A 377 23.55 -5.39 7.41
C ARG A 377 24.66 -5.35 8.46
N ALA A 378 24.93 -4.19 9.04
CA ALA A 378 25.89 -4.08 10.14
C ALA A 378 25.47 -4.85 11.40
N LEU A 379 24.17 -4.87 11.77
CA LEU A 379 23.66 -5.69 12.88
C LEU A 379 23.76 -7.20 12.61
N GLN A 380 23.50 -7.62 11.38
CA GLN A 380 23.66 -9.00 10.92
C GLN A 380 25.14 -9.41 10.92
N GLU A 381 26.03 -8.55 10.42
CA GLU A 381 27.49 -8.76 10.44
C GLU A 381 28.04 -8.86 11.87
N ARG A 382 27.43 -8.14 12.83
CA ARG A 382 27.77 -8.23 14.26
C ARG A 382 27.14 -9.42 14.98
N GLY A 383 26.27 -10.20 14.32
CA GLY A 383 25.56 -11.32 14.94
C GLY A 383 24.52 -10.91 15.99
N GLU A 384 24.14 -9.63 16.01
CA GLU A 384 23.20 -9.04 16.98
C GLU A 384 21.74 -9.13 16.49
N TRP A 385 21.51 -9.70 15.31
CA TRP A 385 20.18 -9.86 14.72
C TRP A 385 19.17 -10.60 15.61
N PRO A 386 19.53 -11.67 16.34
CA PRO A 386 18.57 -12.37 17.21
C PRO A 386 18.10 -11.57 18.43
N LEU A 387 18.80 -10.49 18.81
CA LEU A 387 18.33 -9.58 19.87
C LEU A 387 17.21 -8.66 19.37
N TRP A 388 17.11 -8.49 18.06
CA TRP A 388 16.19 -7.57 17.41
C TRP A 388 14.88 -8.25 16.95
N GLN A 389 14.96 -9.54 16.55
CA GLN A 389 13.80 -10.40 16.27
C GLN A 389 13.02 -10.74 17.55
#